data_AF-A0A818P662-F1
#
_entry.id   AF-A0A818P662-F1
#
_cell.length_a   1.000
_cell.length_b   1.000
_cell.length_c   1.000
_cell.angle_alpha   90.00
_cell.angle_beta   90.00
_cell.angle_gamma   90.00
#
_symmetry.space_group_name_H-M   'P 1'
#
loop_
_entity.id
_entity.type
_entity.pdbx_description
1 polymer ?
#
loop_
_entity_poly.entity_id
_entity_poly.type
_entity_poly.pdbx_seq_one_letter_code
_entity_poly.pdbx_strand_id
1 'polypeptide(L)'
;MRLICDGNDLTDSIRHCHTIVLLNIPSYGSGTHPWSRRLSSKALKTSNRQSQSDRFDQTSRDTSGNMFPSDYVHDENDQARSSAVNLTRRQDISDQKIEVFGPDSIQMALIHAGFRGRRIAQCSEVRIELIRSMPVHMDGEPFYLPEAIAINVTHAGQVLVLRKQQR
;
A
#
# COMPACT_ATOMS: atom_id res chain seq x y z
N MET A 1 0.13 7.88 -19.63
CA MET A 1 -1.10 7.82 -18.82
C MET A 1 -1.02 8.94 -17.80
N ARG A 2 -2.15 9.58 -17.50
CA ARG A 2 -2.26 10.61 -16.46
C ARG A 2 -3.09 10.07 -15.30
N LEU A 3 -2.68 10.38 -14.07
CA LEU A 3 -3.38 9.98 -12.85
C LEU A 3 -3.76 11.21 -12.05
N ILE A 4 -5.03 11.35 -11.73
CA ILE A 4 -5.56 12.46 -10.94
C ILE A 4 -6.35 11.88 -9.77
N CYS A 5 -6.09 12.37 -8.57
CA CYS A 5 -6.74 11.92 -7.33
C CYS A 5 -7.28 13.12 -6.56
N ASP A 6 -8.60 13.16 -6.33
CA ASP A 6 -9.30 14.30 -5.72
C ASP A 6 -8.88 15.66 -6.34
N GLY A 7 -8.73 15.70 -7.67
CA GLY A 7 -8.29 16.88 -8.43
C GLY A 7 -6.78 17.14 -8.46
N ASN A 8 -5.97 16.44 -7.67
CA ASN A 8 -4.51 16.57 -7.67
C ASN A 8 -3.88 15.68 -8.74
N ASP A 9 -3.03 16.26 -9.59
CA ASP A 9 -2.29 15.50 -10.60
C ASP A 9 -1.12 14.75 -9.95
N LEU A 10 -1.19 13.41 -9.96
CA LEU A 10 -0.19 12.52 -9.39
C LEU A 10 0.57 11.74 -10.47
N THR A 11 0.54 12.20 -11.72
CA THR A 11 1.19 11.54 -12.86
C THR A 11 2.69 11.33 -12.63
N ASP A 12 3.35 12.22 -11.90
CA ASP A 12 4.77 12.08 -11.57
C ASP A 12 5.06 10.91 -10.63
N SER A 13 4.12 10.62 -9.73
CA SER A 13 4.26 9.55 -8.74
C SER A 13 4.21 8.14 -9.33
N ILE A 14 3.73 8.01 -10.57
CA ILE A 14 3.56 6.73 -11.27
C ILE A 14 4.58 6.50 -12.39
N ARG A 15 5.53 7.42 -12.60
CA ARG A 15 6.52 7.34 -13.71
C ARG A 15 7.39 6.07 -13.67
N HIS A 16 7.65 5.55 -12.47
CA HIS A 16 8.50 4.37 -12.26
C HIS A 16 7.71 3.12 -11.85
N CYS A 17 6.38 3.19 -11.90
CA CYS A 17 5.51 2.08 -11.54
C CYS A 17 5.27 1.21 -12.78
N HIS A 18 5.25 -0.11 -12.60
CA HIS A 18 4.89 -1.03 -13.69
C HIS A 18 3.38 -1.17 -13.86
N THR A 19 2.66 -1.05 -12.75
CA THR A 19 1.21 -1.25 -12.68
C THR A 19 0.61 -0.19 -11.78
N ILE A 20 -0.65 0.19 -12.01
CA ILE A 20 -1.47 0.91 -11.05
C ILE A 20 -2.53 -0.03 -10.52
N VAL A 21 -2.70 -0.05 -9.21
CA VAL A 21 -3.70 -0.84 -8.51
C VAL A 21 -4.58 0.12 -7.72
N LEU A 22 -5.88 0.09 -8.01
CA LEU A 22 -6.91 0.84 -7.28
C LEU A 22 -7.66 -0.15 -6.39
N LEU A 23 -7.74 0.12 -5.09
CA LEU A 23 -8.35 -0.79 -4.12
C LEU A 23 -9.36 -0.05 -3.26
N ASN A 24 -10.47 -0.72 -2.98
CA ASN A 24 -11.39 -0.40 -1.88
C ASN A 24 -11.39 -1.53 -0.82
N ILE A 25 -10.64 -2.60 -1.07
CA ILE A 25 -10.56 -3.78 -0.21
C ILE A 25 -9.12 -4.02 0.26
N PRO A 26 -8.90 -4.74 1.38
CA PRO A 26 -7.58 -4.88 1.97
C PRO A 26 -6.61 -5.76 1.18
N SER A 27 -7.03 -6.41 0.11
CA SER A 27 -6.19 -7.31 -0.67
C SER A 27 -6.56 -7.29 -2.15
N TYR A 28 -5.60 -7.69 -2.97
CA TYR A 28 -5.79 -7.97 -4.39
C TYR A 28 -5.14 -9.31 -4.72
N GLY A 29 -5.37 -9.85 -5.92
CA GLY A 29 -4.66 -11.00 -6.51
C GLY A 29 -4.22 -12.09 -5.52
N SER A 30 -5.03 -13.16 -5.38
CA SER A 30 -4.69 -14.33 -4.55
C SER A 30 -4.33 -14.01 -3.08
N GLY A 31 -4.96 -12.99 -2.50
CA GLY A 31 -4.71 -12.60 -1.11
C GLY A 31 -3.38 -11.87 -0.89
N THR A 32 -2.91 -11.14 -1.89
CA THR A 32 -1.79 -10.20 -1.76
C THR A 32 -2.25 -8.98 -0.95
N HIS A 33 -1.53 -8.64 0.12
CA HIS A 33 -1.90 -7.56 1.05
C HIS A 33 -0.81 -6.48 1.07
N PRO A 34 -1.02 -5.33 0.42
CA PRO A 34 0.00 -4.27 0.37
C PRO A 34 0.15 -3.50 1.69
N TRP A 35 -0.73 -3.69 2.67
CA TRP A 35 -0.80 -2.87 3.89
C TRP A 35 0.05 -3.38 5.08
N SER A 36 0.94 -4.35 4.85
CA SER A 36 1.60 -5.20 5.86
C SER A 36 0.64 -6.17 6.54
N ARG A 37 1.05 -7.42 6.69
CA ARG A 37 0.51 -8.27 7.77
C ARG A 37 1.17 -7.77 9.06
N ARG A 38 0.47 -7.82 10.20
CA ARG A 38 1.21 -7.86 11.47
C ARG A 38 2.18 -9.03 11.29
N LEU A 39 3.49 -8.79 11.33
CA LEU A 39 4.43 -9.88 11.48
C LEU A 39 3.97 -10.58 12.76
N SER A 40 3.33 -11.74 12.63
CA SER A 40 3.13 -12.56 13.80
C SER A 40 4.54 -12.83 14.29
N SER A 41 4.80 -12.55 15.56
CA SER A 41 6.05 -12.79 16.27
C SER A 41 6.51 -14.27 16.23
N LYS A 42 5.83 -15.13 15.46
CA LYS A 42 6.18 -16.51 15.16
C LYS A 42 7.13 -16.66 13.95
N ALA A 43 7.16 -15.72 13.01
CA ALA A 43 8.03 -15.82 11.82
C ALA A 43 9.50 -15.49 12.10
N LEU A 44 9.80 -14.86 13.25
CA LEU A 44 11.17 -14.59 13.71
C LEU A 44 11.73 -15.70 14.64
N LYS A 45 11.16 -16.92 14.61
CA LYS A 45 11.59 -18.06 15.45
C LYS A 45 12.12 -19.25 14.67
N THR A 46 12.73 -19.03 13.50
CA THR A 46 13.44 -20.10 12.76
C THR A 46 14.85 -19.68 12.41
N SER A 47 15.67 -19.48 13.44
CA SER A 47 17.11 -19.75 13.40
C SER A 47 17.67 -19.69 14.82
N ASN A 48 17.50 -20.78 15.58
CA ASN A 48 18.43 -21.06 16.67
C ASN A 48 18.68 -22.57 16.68
N ARG A 49 19.64 -22.99 15.86
CA ARG A 49 20.27 -24.31 15.99
C ARG A 49 21.08 -24.30 17.28
N GLN A 50 20.84 -25.32 18.11
CA GLN A 50 21.55 -25.60 19.35
C GLN A 50 23.07 -25.48 19.20
N SER A 51 23.69 -24.77 20.14
CA SER A 51 24.99 -25.11 20.71
C SER A 51 25.05 -24.54 22.14
N GLN A 52 25.08 -25.45 23.13
CA GLN A 52 25.64 -25.25 24.48
C GLN A 52 27.08 -24.70 24.34
N SER A 53 27.71 -23.92 25.23
CA SER A 53 27.51 -23.53 26.62
C SER A 53 28.45 -22.34 26.92
N ASP A 54 28.15 -21.55 27.96
CA ASP A 54 29.08 -21.01 28.99
C ASP A 54 28.75 -19.58 29.46
N ARG A 55 28.89 -19.41 30.78
CA ARG A 55 28.54 -18.27 31.63
C ARG A 55 29.41 -17.03 31.37
N PHE A 56 28.83 -15.82 31.36
CA PHE A 56 29.35 -14.66 32.12
C PHE A 56 28.34 -13.49 32.23
N ASP A 57 28.56 -12.63 33.23
CA ASP A 57 27.69 -11.65 33.88
C ASP A 57 27.50 -10.30 33.14
N GLN A 58 26.47 -9.56 33.57
CA GLN A 58 26.00 -8.19 33.31
C GLN A 58 26.86 -7.23 32.46
N THR A 59 26.22 -6.50 31.54
CA THR A 59 26.23 -5.01 31.50
C THR A 59 25.29 -4.45 30.42
N SER A 60 24.65 -3.34 30.75
CA SER A 60 23.73 -2.53 29.95
C SER A 60 24.35 -2.04 28.63
N ARG A 61 23.57 -2.06 27.53
CA ARG A 61 23.61 -1.06 26.44
C ARG A 61 22.47 -1.26 25.43
N ASP A 62 21.62 -0.25 25.35
CA ASP A 62 20.60 -0.05 24.33
C ASP A 62 21.23 0.14 22.95
N THR A 63 20.91 -0.72 21.97
CA THR A 63 20.81 -0.38 20.53
C THR A 63 20.46 -1.61 19.68
N SER A 64 19.28 -1.64 19.09
CA SER A 64 19.06 -2.34 17.81
C SER A 64 18.11 -1.52 16.95
N GLY A 65 18.72 -0.83 15.98
CA GLY A 65 18.11 0.18 15.14
C GLY A 65 17.15 -0.42 14.11
N ASN A 66 16.05 0.31 13.90
CA ASN A 66 15.24 0.18 12.70
C ASN A 66 16.12 0.50 11.48
N MET A 67 16.18 -0.42 10.52
CA MET A 67 17.00 -0.31 9.31
C MET A 67 16.44 0.68 8.27
N PHE A 68 15.65 1.68 8.70
CA PHE A 68 15.21 2.80 7.89
C PHE A 68 15.08 4.04 8.79
N PRO A 69 15.74 5.17 8.48
CA PRO A 69 15.59 6.38 9.25
C PRO A 69 14.13 6.84 9.21
N SER A 70 13.48 6.85 10.37
CA SER A 70 12.30 7.66 10.62
C SER A 70 12.78 9.10 10.79
N ASP A 71 12.11 10.02 10.13
CA ASP A 71 12.04 11.44 10.47
C ASP A 71 13.23 12.32 10.05
N TYR A 72 13.26 12.72 8.78
CA TYR A 72 13.69 14.08 8.44
C TYR A 72 12.55 15.03 8.80
N VAL A 73 12.65 15.66 9.96
CA VAL A 73 11.78 16.76 10.37
C VAL A 73 12.23 18.02 9.64
N HIS A 74 11.51 18.39 8.59
CA HIS A 74 11.39 19.78 8.18
C HIS A 74 9.92 20.20 8.36
N ASP A 75 9.77 21.35 9.01
CA ASP A 75 8.52 21.98 9.42
C ASP A 75 7.74 22.50 8.20
N GLU A 76 6.80 21.72 7.65
CA GLU A 76 5.94 22.18 6.55
C GLU A 76 4.49 21.64 6.62
N ASN A 77 3.57 22.59 6.83
CA ASN A 77 2.15 22.67 6.45
C ASN A 77 1.18 21.55 6.91
N ASP A 78 0.13 21.92 7.66
CA ASP A 78 -0.93 21.01 8.17
C ASP A 78 -1.60 20.17 7.06
N GLN A 79 -1.62 20.67 5.82
CA GLN A 79 -2.16 19.97 4.65
C GLN A 79 -1.22 18.86 4.14
N ALA A 80 0.11 19.07 4.18
CA ALA A 80 1.09 18.04 3.87
C ALA A 80 1.11 16.95 4.96
N ARG A 81 0.90 17.36 6.21
CA ARG A 81 0.76 16.45 7.35
C ARG A 81 -0.51 15.58 7.23
N SER A 82 -1.64 16.15 6.83
CA SER A 82 -2.87 15.39 6.52
C SER A 82 -2.67 14.38 5.38
N SER A 83 -2.00 14.80 4.31
CA SER A 83 -1.64 13.93 3.18
C SER A 83 -0.71 12.80 3.61
N ALA A 84 0.33 13.08 4.40
CA ALA A 84 1.26 12.06 4.93
C ALA A 84 0.58 11.06 5.88
N VAL A 85 -0.36 11.54 6.72
CA VAL A 85 -1.19 10.67 7.55
C VAL A 85 -2.05 9.74 6.69
N ASN A 86 -2.63 10.23 5.60
CA ASN A 86 -3.42 9.42 4.67
C ASN A 86 -2.59 8.34 3.95
N LEU A 87 -1.29 8.54 3.76
CA LEU A 87 -0.38 7.54 3.16
C LEU A 87 -0.04 6.38 4.10
N THR A 88 -0.02 6.64 5.41
CA THR A 88 0.30 5.64 6.46
C THR A 88 -0.95 5.02 7.07
N ARG A 89 -2.13 5.62 6.85
CA ARG A 89 -3.42 5.13 7.33
C ARG A 89 -3.67 3.67 6.96
N ARG A 90 -4.33 2.96 7.87
CA ARG A 90 -4.79 1.58 7.65
C ARG A 90 -5.91 1.60 6.61
N GLN A 91 -5.93 0.59 5.74
CA GLN A 91 -7.03 0.35 4.80
C GLN A 91 -8.34 0.08 5.58
N ASP A 92 -9.42 0.74 5.18
CA ASP A 92 -10.76 0.51 5.74
C ASP A 92 -11.86 0.72 4.70
N ILE A 93 -12.50 -0.36 4.26
CA ILE A 93 -13.57 -0.34 3.23
C ILE A 93 -14.76 0.59 3.54
N SER A 94 -14.96 0.95 4.82
CA SER A 94 -16.03 1.84 5.25
C SER A 94 -15.69 3.33 5.17
N ASP A 95 -14.45 3.71 4.85
CA ASP A 95 -14.00 5.10 4.88
C ASP A 95 -14.36 5.92 3.63
N GLN A 96 -15.02 5.29 2.65
CA GLN A 96 -15.39 5.88 1.34
C GLN A 96 -14.18 6.45 0.58
N LYS A 97 -13.02 5.81 0.75
CA LYS A 97 -11.81 6.12 0.02
C LYS A 97 -11.33 4.93 -0.79
N ILE A 98 -10.69 5.27 -1.90
CA ILE A 98 -9.97 4.38 -2.78
C ILE A 98 -8.48 4.55 -2.47
N GLU A 99 -7.81 3.43 -2.21
CA GLU A 99 -6.36 3.40 -2.14
C GLU A 99 -5.75 3.29 -3.54
N VAL A 100 -4.82 4.20 -3.84
CA VAL A 100 -4.07 4.20 -5.09
C VAL A 100 -2.66 3.73 -4.82
N PHE A 101 -2.27 2.66 -5.50
CA PHE A 101 -0.98 2.01 -5.35
C PHE A 101 -0.30 1.87 -6.72
N GLY A 102 1.00 2.12 -6.77
CA GLY A 102 1.80 1.94 -7.97
C GLY A 102 3.12 1.27 -7.61
N PRO A 103 3.17 -0.07 -7.63
CA PRO A 103 4.42 -0.75 -7.31
C PRO A 103 5.38 -0.74 -8.49
N ASP A 104 6.65 -0.55 -8.19
CA ASP A 104 7.75 -1.04 -9.01
C ASP A 104 8.02 -2.52 -8.70
N SER A 105 8.95 -3.16 -9.44
CA SER A 105 9.27 -4.58 -9.24
C SER A 105 9.76 -4.91 -7.82
N ILE A 106 10.49 -3.98 -7.19
CA ILE A 106 11.03 -4.17 -5.83
C ILE A 106 9.87 -4.13 -4.83
N GLN A 107 8.95 -3.17 -4.96
CA GLN A 107 7.77 -3.09 -4.12
C GLN A 107 6.86 -4.30 -4.28
N MET A 108 6.68 -4.81 -5.50
CA MET A 108 5.93 -6.07 -5.71
C MET A 108 6.60 -7.22 -4.94
N ALA A 109 7.92 -7.38 -5.07
CA ALA A 109 8.67 -8.45 -4.38
C ALA A 109 8.56 -8.33 -2.85
N LEU A 110 8.69 -7.10 -2.32
CA LEU A 110 8.54 -6.83 -0.89
C LEU A 110 7.13 -7.17 -0.38
N ILE A 111 6.08 -6.82 -1.13
CA ILE A 111 4.70 -7.16 -0.76
C ILE A 111 4.50 -8.68 -0.74
N HIS A 112 5.04 -9.41 -1.72
CA HIS A 112 4.96 -10.86 -1.75
C HIS A 112 5.73 -11.50 -0.58
N ALA A 113 6.83 -10.89 -0.13
CA ALA A 113 7.55 -11.28 1.08
C ALA A 113 6.85 -10.85 2.39
N GLY A 114 5.73 -10.13 2.31
CA GLY A 114 4.90 -9.75 3.45
C GLY A 114 5.17 -8.35 4.02
N PHE A 115 6.02 -7.55 3.37
CA PHE A 115 6.28 -6.16 3.75
C PHE A 115 5.19 -5.21 3.23
N ARG A 116 5.16 -3.99 3.77
CA ARG A 116 4.23 -2.94 3.35
C ARG A 116 4.66 -2.31 2.01
N GLY A 117 3.72 -2.10 1.11
CA GLY A 117 3.91 -1.27 -0.08
C GLY A 117 3.75 0.23 0.20
N ARG A 118 4.31 1.06 -0.68
CA ARG A 118 4.11 2.52 -0.63
C ARG A 118 2.79 2.94 -1.28
N ARG A 119 1.82 3.35 -0.48
CA ARG A 119 0.60 4.01 -0.98
C ARG A 119 0.98 5.30 -1.73
N ILE A 120 0.38 5.54 -2.90
CA ILE A 120 0.54 6.79 -3.67
C ILE A 120 -0.46 7.83 -3.18
N ALA A 121 -1.72 7.42 -3.00
CA ALA A 121 -2.77 8.29 -2.49
C ALA A 121 -3.89 7.48 -1.81
N GLN A 122 -4.71 8.19 -1.03
CA GLN A 122 -6.04 7.74 -0.60
C GLN A 122 -7.00 8.88 -0.97
N CYS A 123 -7.99 8.62 -1.83
CA CYS A 123 -8.86 9.65 -2.40
C CYS A 123 -10.29 9.15 -2.59
N SER A 124 -11.26 10.05 -2.78
CA SER A 124 -12.66 9.68 -3.04
C SER A 124 -12.96 9.53 -4.53
N GLU A 125 -12.21 10.22 -5.38
CA GLU A 125 -12.30 10.13 -6.83
C GLU A 125 -10.93 9.91 -7.46
N VAL A 126 -10.86 8.92 -8.35
CA VAL A 126 -9.68 8.67 -9.19
C VAL A 126 -10.07 8.90 -10.64
N ARG A 127 -9.30 9.71 -11.35
CA ARG A 127 -9.42 9.87 -12.80
C ARG A 127 -8.13 9.42 -13.48
N ILE A 128 -8.26 8.50 -14.43
CA ILE A 128 -7.16 7.98 -15.24
C ILE A 128 -7.39 8.41 -16.69
N GLU A 129 -6.42 9.08 -17.30
CA GLU A 129 -6.44 9.43 -18.72
C GLU A 129 -5.42 8.56 -19.47
N LEU A 130 -5.93 7.69 -20.34
CA LEU A 130 -5.14 6.76 -21.13
C LEU A 130 -4.79 7.39 -22.48
N ILE A 131 -3.49 7.46 -22.77
CA ILE A 131 -2.97 7.94 -24.05
C ILE A 131 -2.94 6.82 -25.08
N ARG A 132 -2.82 5.56 -24.65
CA ARG A 132 -2.78 4.33 -25.46
C ARG A 132 -3.76 3.32 -24.87
N SER A 133 -4.20 2.37 -25.69
CA SER A 133 -4.99 1.24 -25.18
C SER A 133 -4.20 0.45 -24.14
N MET A 134 -4.92 -0.13 -23.16
CA MET A 134 -4.28 -0.83 -22.04
C MET A 134 -5.13 -2.02 -21.58
N PRO A 135 -4.52 -3.20 -21.38
CA PRO A 135 -5.20 -4.29 -20.69
C PRO A 135 -5.33 -3.94 -19.20
N VAL A 136 -6.51 -4.19 -18.64
CA VAL A 136 -6.78 -4.00 -17.21
C VAL A 136 -7.52 -5.20 -16.64
N HIS A 137 -7.45 -5.30 -15.32
CA HIS A 137 -8.19 -6.30 -14.55
C HIS A 137 -9.18 -5.55 -13.68
N MET A 138 -10.48 -5.77 -13.90
CA MET A 138 -11.54 -5.18 -13.07
C MET A 138 -12.32 -6.30 -12.41
N ASP A 139 -12.38 -6.28 -11.08
CA ASP A 139 -13.13 -7.24 -10.25
C ASP A 139 -12.94 -8.72 -10.62
N GLY A 140 -11.73 -9.12 -11.02
CA GLY A 140 -11.46 -10.51 -11.39
C GLY A 140 -11.59 -10.83 -12.89
N GLU A 141 -12.06 -9.90 -13.71
CA GLU A 141 -12.20 -10.08 -15.16
C GLU A 141 -11.21 -9.24 -15.99
N PRO A 142 -10.63 -9.81 -17.06
CA PRO A 142 -9.78 -9.05 -17.98
C PRO A 142 -10.64 -8.15 -18.87
N PHE A 143 -10.24 -6.89 -18.99
CA PHE A 143 -10.84 -5.92 -19.90
C PHE A 143 -9.77 -5.23 -20.75
N TYR A 144 -10.18 -4.79 -21.94
CA TYR A 144 -9.32 -4.01 -22.83
C TYR A 144 -9.87 -2.60 -22.96
N LEU A 145 -9.12 -1.62 -22.48
CA LEU A 145 -9.50 -0.22 -22.57
C LEU A 145 -8.98 0.38 -23.87
N PRO A 146 -9.82 1.12 -24.62
CA PRO A 146 -9.41 1.76 -25.87
C PRO A 146 -8.43 2.91 -25.62
N GLU A 147 -7.83 3.40 -26.71
CA GLU A 147 -6.96 4.58 -26.69
C GLU A 147 -7.77 5.88 -26.45
N ALA A 148 -7.10 6.91 -25.93
CA ALA A 148 -7.65 8.26 -25.73
C ALA A 148 -8.93 8.32 -24.86
N ILE A 149 -9.05 7.44 -23.86
CA ILE A 149 -10.19 7.38 -22.94
C ILE A 149 -9.82 7.94 -21.56
N ALA A 150 -10.82 8.54 -20.90
CA ALA A 150 -10.75 8.89 -19.50
C ALA A 150 -11.69 8.02 -18.67
N ILE A 151 -11.18 7.49 -17.56
CA ILE A 151 -11.89 6.59 -16.66
C ILE A 151 -11.99 7.27 -15.30
N ASN A 152 -13.22 7.44 -14.83
CA ASN A 152 -13.50 7.96 -13.50
C ASN A 152 -13.92 6.80 -12.62
N VAL A 153 -13.20 6.60 -11.51
CA VAL A 153 -13.51 5.60 -10.49
C VAL A 153 -13.96 6.34 -9.25
N THR A 154 -15.22 6.11 -8.88
CA THR A 154 -15.86 6.69 -7.71
C THR A 154 -16.71 5.64 -7.01
N HIS A 155 -16.99 5.94 -5.75
CA HIS A 155 -17.89 5.16 -4.92
C HIS A 155 -19.35 5.36 -5.36
N ALA A 156 -20.04 4.28 -5.75
CA ALA A 156 -21.47 4.28 -6.09
C ALA A 156 -22.17 3.02 -5.57
N GLY A 157 -23.45 3.14 -5.19
CA GLY A 157 -24.31 1.99 -4.89
C GLY A 157 -23.85 1.13 -3.71
N GLN A 158 -23.40 1.74 -2.62
CA GLN A 158 -22.85 1.03 -1.46
C GLN A 158 -23.91 0.20 -0.76
N VAL A 159 -23.52 -1.01 -0.37
CA VAL A 159 -24.37 -1.96 0.37
C VAL A 159 -23.72 -2.34 1.69
N LEU A 160 -24.55 -2.68 2.68
CA LEU A 160 -24.06 -3.24 3.93
C LEU A 160 -23.62 -4.69 3.71
N VAL A 161 -22.39 -5.00 4.13
CA VAL A 161 -21.80 -6.33 3.99
C VAL A 161 -21.41 -6.84 5.38
N LEU A 162 -21.57 -8.14 5.61
CA LEU A 162 -21.15 -8.78 6.85
C LEU A 162 -19.62 -8.78 6.96
N ARG A 163 -19.09 -8.20 8.04
CA ARG A 163 -17.65 -8.22 8.34
C ARG A 163 -17.33 -9.29 9.37
N LYS A 164 -16.35 -10.15 9.07
CA LYS A 164 -15.79 -11.07 10.06
C LYS A 164 -15.06 -10.30 11.16
N GLN A 165 -15.56 -10.39 12.39
CA GLN A 165 -14.87 -9.87 13.56
C GLN A 165 -13.73 -10.82 13.93
N GLN A 166 -12.49 -10.34 13.93
CA GLN A 166 -11.37 -11.09 14.50
C GLN A 166 -11.44 -10.93 16.03
N ARG A 167 -11.76 -12.02 16.73
CA ARG A 167 -11.64 -12.16 18.18
C ARG A 167 -10.20 -12.48 18.57
#